data_AF-A0A2N0BCP5-F1
#
_entry.id   AF-A0A2N0BCP5-F1
#
_cell.length_a   1.000
_cell.length_b   1.000
_cell.length_c   1.000
_cell.angle_alpha   90.00
_cell.angle_beta   90.00
_cell.angle_gamma   90.00
#
_symmetry.space_group_name_H-M   'P 1'
#
loop_
_entity.id
_entity.type
_entity.pdbx_description
1 polymer ?
#
loop_
_entity_poly.entity_id
_entity_poly.type
_entity_poly.pdbx_seq_one_letter_code
_entity_poly.pdbx_strand_id
1 'polypeptide(L)'
;MEIIRSLEVERATPLSTGGVALRSRSRYLPLRIVIVLSISVFQLLSCSFLVWRNASLTLERGWSSSGKQIAQTEVLYQEKDSWNPLQGTSLKRNYNSIIRIFDPERSASPVEEIRFSSWILPGSVYYHTDTDSLYWIGGRDDEYGSFSRVPSGFDLKRRLDLSFSGYLEPGEVPIQLVPSPNGFGLAMIVAVTDNDLEFLKPELVLLERKSGAGIGIVPVVSTRIRLPDWKETPGYRIRWSADSSLLYIQILEFVYAFRGGQKTLETAKRFPLCFSPPTSFGAVGIAPSTETKSTIEPPFRRFSDEPSIRSVNEIRNCNP
;
A
#
# COMPACT_ATOMS: atom_id res chain seq x y z
N MET A 1 -9.87 -50.31 33.53
CA MET A 1 -9.23 -51.05 34.63
C MET A 1 -9.54 -50.27 35.89
N GLU A 2 -10.25 -50.92 36.81
CA GLU A 2 -10.41 -50.54 38.23
C GLU A 2 -11.04 -49.17 38.59
N ILE A 3 -11.82 -49.01 39.66
CA ILE A 3 -12.70 -49.87 40.46
C ILE A 3 -13.36 -48.92 41.49
N ILE A 4 -14.65 -49.13 41.75
CA ILE A 4 -15.35 -49.01 43.05
C ILE A 4 -15.68 -47.60 43.62
N ARG A 5 -16.95 -47.24 43.87
CA ARG A 5 -17.98 -47.72 44.85
C ARG A 5 -17.71 -47.30 46.29
N SER A 6 -18.58 -46.45 46.83
CA SER A 6 -19.16 -46.48 48.20
C SER A 6 -20.03 -45.22 48.37
N LEU A 7 -21.37 -45.25 48.54
CA LEU A 7 -22.18 -45.74 49.69
C LEU A 7 -21.62 -45.19 51.01
N GLU A 8 -22.34 -44.53 51.92
CA GLU A 8 -23.71 -44.72 52.42
C GLU A 8 -24.10 -43.43 53.19
N VAL A 9 -25.33 -42.92 53.06
CA VAL A 9 -26.46 -43.07 54.00
C VAL A 9 -26.25 -42.38 55.35
N GLU A 10 -27.09 -41.38 55.63
CA GLU A 10 -27.95 -41.44 56.82
C GLU A 10 -29.12 -40.44 56.71
N ARG A 11 -30.33 -40.99 56.70
CA ARG A 11 -31.55 -40.28 57.09
C ARG A 11 -31.67 -40.40 58.60
N ALA A 12 -31.86 -39.27 59.28
CA ALA A 12 -32.50 -39.23 60.59
C ALA A 12 -33.55 -38.11 60.63
N THR A 13 -34.72 -38.49 61.12
CA THR A 13 -35.99 -37.78 61.26
C THR A 13 -35.99 -36.64 62.31
N PRO A 14 -37.04 -35.81 62.37
CA PRO A 14 -36.98 -34.45 62.90
C PRO A 14 -37.21 -34.38 64.41
N LEU A 15 -36.63 -33.37 65.04
CA LEU A 15 -36.97 -32.95 66.40
C LEU A 15 -37.19 -31.44 66.43
N SER A 16 -38.31 -31.10 67.06
CA SER A 16 -38.93 -29.79 67.18
C SER A 16 -38.19 -28.85 68.13
N THR A 17 -38.69 -27.61 68.12
CA THR A 17 -38.60 -26.56 69.15
C THR A 17 -37.31 -25.74 69.20
N GLY A 18 -37.50 -24.42 69.17
CA GLY A 18 -36.43 -23.45 69.42
C GLY A 18 -36.62 -22.18 68.61
N GLY A 19 -37.65 -21.40 68.93
CA GLY A 19 -37.78 -20.05 68.41
C GLY A 19 -36.57 -19.21 68.83
N VAL A 20 -35.82 -18.73 67.84
CA VAL A 20 -34.88 -17.62 68.02
C VAL A 20 -35.18 -16.63 66.89
N ALA A 21 -35.74 -15.49 67.30
CA ALA A 21 -35.97 -14.35 66.42
C ALA A 21 -34.63 -13.86 65.87
N LEU A 22 -34.28 -14.28 64.66
CA LEU A 22 -33.26 -13.64 63.85
C LEU A 22 -33.78 -12.25 63.46
N ARG A 23 -33.42 -11.26 64.28
CA ARG A 23 -33.45 -9.85 63.89
C ARG A 23 -32.65 -9.72 62.60
N SER A 24 -33.36 -9.68 61.48
CA SER A 24 -32.89 -9.14 60.21
C SER A 24 -32.48 -7.69 60.43
N ARG A 25 -31.24 -7.47 60.87
CA ARG A 25 -30.57 -6.18 60.72
C ARG A 25 -30.27 -6.06 59.22
N SER A 26 -31.24 -5.53 58.48
CA SER A 26 -30.96 -4.93 57.18
C SER A 26 -29.86 -3.90 57.38
N ARG A 27 -28.63 -4.28 57.06
CA ARG A 27 -27.50 -3.35 56.98
C ARG A 27 -27.72 -2.56 55.71
N TYR A 28 -28.57 -1.55 55.78
CA TYR A 28 -28.57 -0.50 54.78
C TYR A 28 -27.16 0.05 54.76
N LEU A 29 -26.41 -0.25 53.69
CA LEU A 29 -25.17 0.46 53.42
C LEU A 29 -25.54 1.94 53.47
N PRO A 30 -24.86 2.76 54.29
CA PRO A 30 -25.21 4.17 54.40
C PRO A 30 -25.19 4.76 52.99
N LEU A 31 -26.26 5.48 52.61
CA LEU A 31 -26.49 6.02 51.27
C LEU A 31 -25.24 6.72 50.69
N ARG A 32 -24.42 7.32 51.55
CA ARG A 32 -23.13 7.93 51.22
C ARG A 32 -22.11 6.96 50.63
N ILE A 33 -22.02 5.72 51.13
CA ILE A 33 -21.11 4.69 50.60
C ILE A 33 -21.58 4.22 49.23
N VAL A 34 -22.89 4.06 49.02
CA VAL A 34 -23.44 3.71 47.70
C VAL A 34 -23.16 4.82 46.69
N ILE A 35 -23.38 6.09 47.06
CA ILE A 35 -23.10 7.24 46.20
C ILE A 35 -21.60 7.32 45.85
N VAL A 36 -20.71 7.14 46.82
CA VAL A 36 -19.26 7.17 46.58
C VAL A 36 -18.81 6.01 45.69
N LEU A 37 -19.34 4.80 45.90
CA LEU A 37 -19.06 3.66 45.01
C LEU A 37 -19.59 3.88 43.60
N SER A 38 -20.79 4.44 43.44
CA SER A 38 -21.36 4.76 42.14
C SER A 38 -20.54 5.83 41.42
N ILE A 39 -20.10 6.89 42.12
CA ILE A 39 -19.23 7.93 41.53
C ILE A 39 -17.88 7.33 41.15
N SER A 40 -17.26 6.49 42.00
CA SER A 40 -15.99 5.83 41.68
C SER A 40 -16.10 4.87 40.50
N VAL A 41 -17.18 4.09 40.39
CA VAL A 41 -17.44 3.24 39.22
C VAL A 41 -17.69 4.07 37.97
N PHE A 42 -18.41 5.20 38.08
CA PHE A 42 -18.63 6.12 36.95
C PHE A 42 -17.34 6.80 36.50
N GLN A 43 -16.46 7.17 37.44
CA GLN A 43 -15.12 7.73 37.17
C GLN A 43 -14.18 6.67 36.56
N LEU A 44 -14.27 5.40 36.99
CA LEU A 44 -13.54 4.28 36.39
C LEU A 44 -14.06 3.93 34.99
N LEU A 45 -15.36 4.06 34.73
CA LEU A 45 -15.95 3.90 33.39
C LEU A 45 -15.66 5.11 32.47
N SER A 46 -15.31 6.26 33.04
CA SER A 46 -14.97 7.50 32.31
C SER A 46 -13.48 7.61 31.97
N CYS A 47 -12.63 6.75 32.54
CA CYS A 47 -11.24 6.63 32.14
C CYS A 47 -11.11 5.68 30.95
N SER A 48 -10.65 6.21 29.82
CA SER A 48 -10.21 5.50 28.60
C SER A 48 -11.30 4.85 27.73
N PHE A 49 -12.14 5.67 27.08
CA PHE A 49 -12.69 5.24 25.79
C PHE A 49 -11.58 5.31 24.74
N LEU A 50 -10.95 4.16 24.51
CA LEU A 50 -10.06 3.89 23.40
C LEU A 50 -10.90 3.83 22.11
N VAL A 51 -11.28 4.99 21.58
CA VAL A 51 -12.10 5.09 20.37
C VAL A 51 -11.21 4.91 19.14
N TRP A 52 -11.75 4.20 18.15
CA TRP A 52 -11.16 4.14 16.82
C TRP A 52 -11.68 5.33 16.02
N ARG A 53 -10.77 6.15 15.50
CA ARG A 53 -11.10 7.27 14.62
C ARG A 53 -10.65 6.96 13.20
N ASN A 54 -11.37 7.49 12.21
CA ASN A 54 -10.93 7.44 10.84
C ASN A 54 -9.78 8.44 10.64
N ALA A 55 -8.75 8.01 9.94
CA ALA A 55 -7.59 8.79 9.57
C ALA A 55 -7.20 8.47 8.12
N SER A 56 -6.31 9.26 7.55
CA SER A 56 -5.79 9.06 6.20
C SER A 56 -4.29 9.36 6.17
N LEU A 57 -3.59 8.71 5.25
CA LEU A 57 -2.23 9.11 4.88
C LEU A 57 -2.27 10.36 3.99
N THR A 58 -1.11 10.99 3.82
CA THR A 58 -0.94 12.12 2.90
C THR A 58 -1.41 11.73 1.51
N LEU A 59 -2.21 12.60 0.88
CA LEU A 59 -2.63 12.43 -0.51
C LEU A 59 -1.42 12.46 -1.43
N GLU A 60 -1.33 11.50 -2.34
CA GLU A 60 -0.37 11.56 -3.43
C GLU A 60 -1.09 11.88 -4.73
N ARG A 61 -0.46 12.68 -5.59
CA ARG A 61 -0.97 13.04 -6.90
C ARG A 61 0.14 12.82 -7.90
N GLY A 62 -0.20 12.28 -9.07
CA GLY A 62 0.72 12.06 -10.17
C GLY A 62 0.05 12.35 -11.50
N TRP A 63 0.80 12.92 -12.43
CA TRP A 63 0.35 13.06 -13.81
C TRP A 63 0.26 11.68 -14.48
N SER A 64 -0.77 11.51 -15.31
CA SER A 64 -0.91 10.37 -16.22
C SER A 64 0.22 10.33 -17.26
N SER A 65 0.36 9.21 -17.96
CA SER A 65 1.37 9.03 -19.00
C SER A 65 1.37 10.12 -20.09
N SER A 66 0.19 10.69 -20.39
CA SER A 66 0.03 11.78 -21.37
C SER A 66 0.30 13.18 -20.81
N GLY A 67 0.38 13.33 -19.48
CA GLY A 67 0.47 14.62 -18.80
C GLY A 67 -0.82 15.44 -18.83
N LYS A 68 -1.96 14.87 -19.28
CA LYS A 68 -3.24 15.59 -19.36
C LYS A 68 -4.13 15.40 -18.14
N GLN A 69 -4.16 14.18 -17.62
CA GLN A 69 -4.96 13.81 -16.45
C GLN A 69 -4.08 13.64 -15.23
N ILE A 70 -4.66 13.84 -14.05
CA ILE A 70 -4.01 13.65 -12.75
C ILE A 70 -4.68 12.49 -12.06
N ALA A 71 -3.91 11.53 -11.58
CA ALA A 71 -4.42 10.52 -10.67
C ALA A 71 -4.00 10.87 -9.24
N GLN A 72 -4.95 10.79 -8.31
CA GLN A 72 -4.79 11.07 -6.89
C GLN A 72 -5.04 9.79 -6.12
N THR A 73 -4.17 9.47 -5.18
CA THR A 73 -4.34 8.34 -4.27
C THR A 73 -4.55 8.83 -2.84
N GLU A 74 -5.39 8.08 -2.12
CA GLU A 74 -5.69 8.29 -0.72
C GLU A 74 -5.75 6.93 -0.04
N VAL A 75 -4.98 6.78 1.03
CA VAL A 75 -5.07 5.59 1.90
C VAL A 75 -5.77 6.01 3.18
N LEU A 76 -6.92 5.40 3.44
CA LEU A 76 -7.76 5.57 4.62
C LEU A 76 -7.50 4.43 5.60
N TYR A 77 -7.54 4.71 6.90
CA TYR A 77 -7.41 3.70 7.94
C TYR A 77 -8.13 4.14 9.21
N GLN A 78 -8.23 3.22 10.17
CA GLN A 78 -8.65 3.52 11.53
C GLN A 78 -7.45 3.55 12.45
N GLU A 79 -7.37 4.58 13.27
CA GLU A 79 -6.34 4.78 14.26
C GLU A 79 -6.96 4.71 15.66
N LYS A 80 -6.30 4.04 16.61
CA LYS A 80 -6.77 3.98 18.00
C LYS A 80 -6.18 5.15 18.77
N ASP A 81 -7.00 6.01 19.39
CA ASP A 81 -6.47 7.13 20.17
C ASP A 81 -5.52 6.65 21.28
N SER A 82 -4.37 7.32 21.38
CA SER A 82 -3.39 7.05 22.43
C SER A 82 -3.91 7.62 23.75
N TRP A 83 -3.75 6.85 24.82
CA TRP A 83 -4.04 7.30 26.19
C TRP A 83 -3.09 8.41 26.64
N ASN A 84 -1.92 8.53 26.00
CA ASN A 84 -0.93 9.55 26.27
C ASN A 84 -0.83 10.48 25.04
N PRO A 85 -1.28 11.75 25.12
CA PRO A 85 -1.25 12.67 23.99
C PRO A 85 0.19 13.02 23.51
N LEU A 86 1.22 12.69 24.29
CA LEU A 86 2.63 12.84 23.92
C LEU A 86 3.21 11.60 23.25
N GLN A 87 2.51 10.46 23.28
CA GLN A 87 2.86 9.27 22.51
C GLN A 87 1.90 9.18 21.33
N GLY A 88 2.44 9.23 20.11
CA GLY A 88 1.68 8.89 18.92
C GLY A 88 1.05 7.50 19.05
N THR A 89 0.00 7.23 18.27
CA THR A 89 -0.64 5.92 18.30
C THR A 89 0.13 4.94 17.41
N SER A 90 0.26 3.69 17.84
CA SER A 90 0.88 2.62 17.04
C SER A 90 -0.14 1.67 16.40
N LEU A 91 -1.39 1.67 16.88
CA LEU A 91 -2.39 0.71 16.45
C LEU A 91 -3.26 1.29 15.33
N LYS A 92 -3.06 0.75 14.13
CA LYS A 92 -3.80 1.09 12.92
C LYS A 92 -4.44 -0.17 12.34
N ARG A 93 -5.60 -0.03 11.70
CA ARG A 93 -6.34 -1.13 11.08
C ARG A 93 -7.31 -0.65 10.00
N ASN A 94 -7.97 -1.57 9.31
CA ASN A 94 -8.98 -1.35 8.29
C ASN A 94 -8.50 -0.40 7.18
N TYR A 95 -7.33 -0.70 6.63
CA TYR A 95 -6.78 0.04 5.50
C TYR A 95 -7.66 -0.14 4.26
N ASN A 96 -8.02 0.99 3.65
CA ASN A 96 -8.76 1.07 2.40
C ASN A 96 -8.13 2.16 1.54
N SER A 97 -8.13 2.00 0.22
CA SER A 97 -7.57 3.00 -0.67
C SER A 97 -8.56 3.47 -1.70
N ILE A 98 -8.38 4.71 -2.13
CA ILE A 98 -9.15 5.37 -3.16
C ILE A 98 -8.19 5.93 -4.20
N ILE A 99 -8.41 5.59 -5.46
CA ILE A 99 -7.75 6.22 -6.60
C ILE A 99 -8.78 7.08 -7.33
N ARG A 100 -8.50 8.37 -7.49
CA ARG A 100 -9.35 9.34 -8.20
C ARG A 100 -8.61 9.86 -9.42
N ILE A 101 -9.29 9.92 -10.55
CA ILE A 101 -8.74 10.51 -11.78
C ILE A 101 -9.41 11.85 -12.01
N PHE A 102 -8.60 12.88 -12.24
CA PHE A 102 -9.02 14.23 -12.55
C PHE A 102 -8.61 14.57 -13.97
N ASP A 103 -9.50 15.26 -14.66
CA ASP A 103 -9.21 15.93 -15.92
C ASP A 103 -9.32 17.44 -15.68
N PRO A 104 -8.21 18.13 -15.38
CA PRO A 104 -8.23 19.52 -14.95
C PRO A 104 -8.73 20.48 -16.04
N GLU A 105 -8.68 20.08 -17.32
CA GLU A 105 -9.25 20.87 -18.41
C GLU A 105 -10.78 20.76 -18.47
N ARG A 106 -11.32 19.62 -18.00
CA ARG A 106 -12.76 19.32 -18.07
C ARG A 106 -13.52 19.67 -16.80
N SER A 107 -12.98 19.36 -15.62
CA SER A 107 -13.69 19.52 -14.34
C SER A 107 -12.75 19.52 -13.13
N ALA A 108 -13.17 20.22 -12.07
CA ALA A 108 -12.53 20.13 -10.75
C ALA A 108 -12.93 18.85 -9.98
N SER A 109 -14.01 18.17 -10.39
CA SER A 109 -14.45 16.91 -9.81
C SER A 109 -13.75 15.73 -10.48
N PRO A 110 -13.51 14.62 -9.75
CA PRO A 110 -12.92 13.43 -10.35
C PRO A 110 -13.85 12.87 -11.44
N VAL A 111 -13.26 12.51 -12.58
CA VAL A 111 -13.96 11.84 -13.69
C VAL A 111 -14.15 10.34 -13.42
N GLU A 112 -13.26 9.75 -12.61
CA GLU A 112 -13.34 8.36 -12.16
C GLU A 112 -12.91 8.26 -10.69
N GLU A 113 -13.55 7.36 -9.95
CA GLU A 113 -13.19 7.01 -8.57
C GLU A 113 -13.24 5.50 -8.39
N ILE A 114 -12.16 4.94 -7.85
CA ILE A 114 -11.98 3.50 -7.68
C ILE A 114 -11.61 3.26 -6.22
N ARG A 115 -12.29 2.31 -5.59
CA ARG A 115 -12.14 1.98 -4.17
C ARG A 115 -11.76 0.53 -4.01
N PHE A 116 -10.86 0.23 -3.09
CA PHE A 116 -10.50 -1.14 -2.74
C PHE A 116 -10.06 -1.27 -1.28
N SER A 117 -10.27 -2.45 -0.73
CA SER A 117 -10.03 -2.79 0.68
C SER A 117 -8.60 -3.25 0.92
N SER A 118 -7.65 -2.36 0.68
CA SER A 118 -6.23 -2.54 1.00
C SER A 118 -5.52 -1.18 1.01
N TRP A 119 -4.30 -1.12 1.53
CA TRP A 119 -3.41 0.01 1.37
C TRP A 119 -2.65 -0.03 0.03
N ILE A 120 -2.16 1.13 -0.43
CA ILE A 120 -1.29 1.29 -1.59
C ILE A 120 0.11 1.67 -1.13
N LEU A 121 1.14 1.08 -1.73
CA LEU A 121 2.53 1.50 -1.51
C LEU A 121 2.76 2.90 -2.12
N PRO A 122 3.28 3.87 -1.35
CA PRO A 122 3.63 5.20 -1.83
C PRO A 122 4.43 5.19 -3.13
N GLY A 123 4.09 6.07 -4.08
CA GLY A 123 4.80 6.22 -5.35
C GLY A 123 4.72 5.01 -6.31
N SER A 124 3.92 3.99 -5.98
CA SER A 124 3.79 2.78 -6.80
C SER A 124 2.67 2.83 -7.85
N VAL A 125 1.81 3.85 -7.79
CA VAL A 125 0.68 3.94 -8.72
C VAL A 125 1.17 4.46 -10.07
N TYR A 126 0.53 4.02 -11.15
CA TYR A 126 0.68 4.56 -12.49
C TYR A 126 -0.66 4.58 -13.22
N TYR A 127 -0.91 5.66 -13.96
CA TYR A 127 -2.07 5.79 -14.83
C TYR A 127 -1.63 5.96 -16.29
N HIS A 128 -1.97 4.98 -17.12
CA HIS A 128 -1.70 4.99 -18.55
C HIS A 128 -2.93 5.49 -19.31
N THR A 129 -2.86 6.70 -19.87
CA THR A 129 -4.00 7.35 -20.55
C THR A 129 -4.45 6.57 -21.77
N ASP A 130 -3.53 6.15 -22.65
CA ASP A 130 -3.90 5.61 -23.96
C ASP A 130 -4.58 4.24 -23.88
N THR A 131 -4.23 3.44 -22.87
CA THR A 131 -4.90 2.15 -22.59
C THR A 131 -5.96 2.25 -21.52
N ASP A 132 -6.16 3.44 -20.94
CA ASP A 132 -7.04 3.70 -19.80
C ASP A 132 -6.87 2.65 -18.69
N SER A 133 -5.63 2.46 -18.25
CA SER A 133 -5.28 1.41 -17.29
C SER A 133 -4.50 1.96 -16.11
N LEU A 134 -4.82 1.48 -14.91
CA LEU A 134 -4.11 1.75 -13.68
C LEU A 134 -3.27 0.56 -13.25
N TYR A 135 -2.15 0.83 -12.61
CA TYR A 135 -1.24 -0.16 -12.04
C TYR A 135 -0.76 0.34 -10.69
N TRP A 136 -0.61 -0.54 -9.69
CA TRP A 136 -0.09 -0.19 -8.37
C TRP A 136 0.46 -1.41 -7.64
N ILE A 137 1.18 -1.17 -6.54
CA ILE A 137 1.51 -2.19 -5.55
C ILE A 137 0.66 -1.91 -4.31
N GLY A 138 -0.13 -2.89 -3.88
CA GLY A 138 -0.95 -2.80 -2.67
C GLY A 138 -0.56 -3.83 -1.62
N GLY A 139 -1.16 -3.71 -0.43
CA GLY A 139 -1.04 -4.72 0.62
C GLY A 139 -1.92 -5.94 0.39
N ARG A 140 -1.50 -7.08 0.92
CA ARG A 140 -2.37 -8.26 1.09
C ARG A 140 -3.03 -8.29 2.47
N ASP A 141 -2.38 -7.68 3.45
CA ASP A 141 -2.81 -7.63 4.83
C ASP A 141 -3.13 -6.20 5.29
N ASP A 142 -3.62 -6.11 6.52
CA ASP A 142 -4.00 -4.86 7.17
C ASP A 142 -2.81 -4.21 7.90
N GLU A 143 -1.58 -4.46 7.42
CA GLU A 143 -0.34 -3.93 7.97
C GLU A 143 0.35 -3.03 6.94
N TYR A 144 0.21 -1.72 7.11
CA TYR A 144 0.74 -0.75 6.16
C TYR A 144 2.26 -0.83 6.01
N GLY A 145 2.72 -0.93 4.76
CA GLY A 145 4.14 -0.96 4.43
C GLY A 145 4.80 -2.32 4.64
N SER A 146 4.04 -3.35 5.03
CA SER A 146 4.53 -4.72 5.18
C SER A 146 5.12 -5.26 3.87
N PHE A 147 5.84 -6.38 3.97
CA PHE A 147 6.35 -7.12 2.81
C PHE A 147 5.27 -8.00 2.15
N SER A 148 4.07 -8.03 2.71
CA SER A 148 2.91 -8.72 2.14
C SER A 148 2.31 -7.87 1.02
N ARG A 149 3.00 -7.80 -0.12
CA ARG A 149 2.67 -6.89 -1.23
C ARG A 149 2.12 -7.64 -2.44
N VAL A 150 1.20 -7.00 -3.16
CA VAL A 150 0.54 -7.55 -4.34
C VAL A 150 0.56 -6.53 -5.48
N PRO A 151 1.18 -6.87 -6.63
CA PRO A 151 1.13 -6.03 -7.81
C PRO A 151 -0.24 -6.21 -8.47
N SER A 152 -0.91 -5.10 -8.72
CA SER A 152 -2.30 -5.06 -9.19
C SER A 152 -2.46 -4.01 -10.29
N GLY A 153 -3.56 -4.13 -11.03
CA GLY A 153 -3.96 -3.14 -12.01
C GLY A 153 -5.46 -3.19 -12.26
N PHE A 154 -5.96 -2.19 -12.98
CA PHE A 154 -7.37 -2.06 -13.33
C PHE A 154 -7.50 -1.47 -14.72
N ASP A 155 -8.23 -2.15 -15.60
CA ASP A 155 -8.61 -1.63 -16.91
C ASP A 155 -9.92 -0.85 -16.75
N LEU A 156 -9.86 0.48 -16.82
CA LEU A 156 -11.01 1.36 -16.60
C LEU A 156 -12.05 1.21 -17.70
N LYS A 157 -11.59 1.06 -18.95
CA LYS A 157 -12.45 0.90 -20.12
C LYS A 157 -13.26 -0.38 -20.07
N ARG A 158 -12.66 -1.47 -19.57
CA ARG A 158 -13.31 -2.79 -19.45
C ARG A 158 -13.90 -3.09 -18.07
N ARG A 159 -13.58 -2.26 -17.08
CA ARG A 159 -13.89 -2.49 -15.65
C ARG A 159 -13.44 -3.87 -15.19
N LEU A 160 -12.18 -4.20 -15.49
CA LEU A 160 -11.60 -5.50 -15.21
C LEU A 160 -10.37 -5.36 -14.32
N ASP A 161 -10.33 -6.16 -13.24
CA ASP A 161 -9.14 -6.31 -12.41
C ASP A 161 -8.02 -7.04 -13.15
N LEU A 162 -6.81 -6.51 -13.06
CA LEU A 162 -5.60 -7.09 -13.61
C LEU A 162 -4.75 -7.57 -12.44
N SER A 163 -4.73 -8.89 -12.19
CA SER A 163 -3.87 -9.44 -11.16
C SER A 163 -2.52 -9.87 -11.74
N PHE A 164 -1.44 -9.42 -11.11
CA PHE A 164 -0.08 -9.83 -11.46
C PHE A 164 0.55 -10.77 -10.43
N SER A 165 -0.21 -11.14 -9.40
CA SER A 165 0.22 -12.02 -8.32
C SER A 165 0.67 -13.40 -8.81
N GLY A 166 0.07 -13.91 -9.89
CA GLY A 166 0.45 -15.19 -10.51
C GLY A 166 1.83 -15.21 -11.18
N TYR A 167 2.50 -14.06 -11.30
CA TYR A 167 3.86 -13.96 -11.84
C TYR A 167 4.94 -13.85 -10.76
N LEU A 168 4.55 -13.87 -9.49
CA LEU A 168 5.45 -13.92 -8.34
C LEU A 168 5.72 -15.38 -7.96
N GLU A 169 6.99 -15.71 -7.74
CA GLU A 169 7.35 -16.97 -7.12
C GLU A 169 7.05 -16.94 -5.60
N PRO A 170 6.89 -18.10 -4.94
CA PRO A 170 6.64 -18.15 -3.51
C PRO A 170 7.72 -17.42 -2.69
N GLY A 171 7.30 -16.47 -1.86
CA GLY A 171 8.19 -15.65 -1.03
C GLY A 171 8.73 -14.39 -1.73
N GLU A 172 8.40 -14.18 -3.00
CA GLU A 172 8.76 -12.95 -3.69
C GLU A 172 7.82 -11.80 -3.33
N VAL A 173 8.42 -10.62 -3.21
CA VAL A 173 7.78 -9.37 -2.85
C VAL A 173 8.07 -8.36 -3.96
N PRO A 174 7.03 -7.74 -4.56
CA PRO A 174 7.24 -6.66 -5.51
C PRO A 174 7.78 -5.41 -4.79
N ILE A 175 8.87 -4.87 -5.32
CA ILE A 175 9.50 -3.63 -4.86
C ILE A 175 9.02 -2.46 -5.72
N GLN A 176 9.02 -2.64 -7.05
CA GLN A 176 8.69 -1.59 -8.00
C GLN A 176 7.93 -2.14 -9.20
N LEU A 177 7.03 -1.33 -9.75
CA LEU A 177 6.17 -1.67 -10.87
C LEU A 177 6.12 -0.50 -11.85
N VAL A 178 6.52 -0.74 -13.10
CA VAL A 178 6.87 0.31 -14.06
C VAL A 178 6.37 -0.11 -15.46
N PRO A 179 5.14 0.28 -15.83
CA PRO A 179 4.60 0.00 -17.17
C PRO A 179 5.35 0.78 -18.25
N SER A 180 5.39 0.22 -19.46
CA SER A 180 6.00 0.87 -20.62
C SER A 180 5.14 2.04 -21.13
N PRO A 181 5.75 3.09 -21.72
CA PRO A 181 5.03 4.22 -22.31
C PRO A 181 4.03 3.88 -23.41
N ASN A 182 4.17 2.72 -24.06
CA ASN A 182 3.22 2.24 -25.06
C ASN A 182 2.10 1.34 -24.47
N GLY A 183 2.14 1.05 -23.16
CA GLY A 183 1.13 0.25 -22.45
C GLY A 183 1.14 -1.25 -22.73
N PHE A 184 2.12 -1.75 -23.50
CA PHE A 184 2.23 -3.17 -23.87
C PHE A 184 3.22 -3.97 -23.01
N GLY A 185 4.08 -3.31 -22.25
CA GLY A 185 5.05 -3.93 -21.36
C GLY A 185 4.85 -3.51 -19.91
N LEU A 186 5.24 -4.37 -18.98
CA LEU A 186 5.28 -4.08 -17.55
C LEU A 186 6.59 -4.62 -16.99
N ALA A 187 7.44 -3.72 -16.49
CA ALA A 187 8.63 -4.09 -15.75
C ALA A 187 8.30 -4.11 -14.26
N MET A 188 8.70 -5.18 -13.60
CA MET A 188 8.52 -5.35 -12.17
C MET A 188 9.85 -5.75 -11.55
N ILE A 189 10.24 -5.08 -10.48
CA ILE A 189 11.36 -5.51 -9.65
C ILE A 189 10.79 -6.29 -8.48
N VAL A 190 11.24 -7.53 -8.30
CA VAL A 190 10.84 -8.41 -7.20
C VAL A 190 12.07 -8.86 -6.43
N ALA A 191 11.91 -9.22 -5.17
CA ALA A 191 12.98 -9.79 -4.36
C ALA A 191 12.39 -10.75 -3.32
N VAL A 192 13.23 -11.60 -2.73
CA VAL A 192 12.86 -12.44 -1.58
C VAL A 192 13.33 -11.76 -0.32
N THR A 193 12.52 -11.74 0.73
CA THR A 193 12.93 -11.20 2.04
C THR A 193 13.51 -12.29 2.92
N ASP A 194 14.54 -11.96 3.71
CA ASP A 194 15.02 -12.86 4.76
C ASP A 194 14.32 -12.63 6.11
N ASN A 195 14.84 -13.27 7.16
CA ASN A 195 14.29 -13.16 8.52
C ASN A 195 14.53 -11.77 9.14
N ASP A 196 15.55 -11.05 8.67
CA ASP A 196 15.88 -9.69 9.09
C ASP A 196 15.13 -8.64 8.24
N LEU A 197 14.23 -9.12 7.36
CA LEU A 197 13.39 -8.33 6.46
C LEU A 197 14.18 -7.55 5.40
N GLU A 198 15.40 -8.01 5.08
CA GLU A 198 16.20 -7.46 4.00
C GLU A 198 15.82 -8.07 2.65
N PHE A 199 15.80 -7.26 1.59
CA PHE A 199 15.57 -7.73 0.24
C PHE A 199 16.82 -8.43 -0.34
N LEU A 200 16.68 -9.71 -0.62
CA LEU A 200 17.68 -10.57 -1.24
C LEU A 200 17.29 -10.94 -2.67
N LYS A 201 18.32 -11.18 -3.51
CA LYS A 201 18.20 -11.72 -4.87
C LYS A 201 17.15 -11.00 -5.73
N PRO A 202 17.29 -9.68 -5.93
CA PRO A 202 16.31 -8.97 -6.73
C PRO A 202 16.40 -9.37 -8.20
N GLU A 203 15.23 -9.52 -8.79
CA GLU A 203 15.05 -9.88 -10.18
C GLU A 203 14.17 -8.84 -10.89
N LEU A 204 14.54 -8.54 -12.13
CA LEU A 204 13.66 -7.89 -13.08
C LEU A 204 12.77 -8.95 -13.72
N VAL A 205 11.46 -8.79 -13.56
CA VAL A 205 10.43 -9.56 -14.25
C VAL A 205 9.78 -8.67 -15.30
N LEU A 206 9.82 -9.10 -16.55
CA LEU A 206 9.16 -8.42 -17.66
C LEU A 206 7.94 -9.20 -18.09
N LEU A 207 6.82 -8.49 -18.12
CA LEU A 207 5.55 -8.99 -18.61
C LEU A 207 5.20 -8.26 -19.90
N GLU A 208 4.86 -9.00 -20.94
CA GLU A 208 4.45 -8.43 -22.22
C GLU A 208 3.00 -8.81 -22.54
N ARG A 209 2.26 -7.84 -23.06
CA ARG A 209 0.92 -8.04 -23.60
C ARG A 209 1.05 -8.28 -25.10
N LYS A 210 0.59 -9.44 -25.58
CA LYS A 210 0.54 -9.70 -27.01
C LYS A 210 -0.50 -8.78 -27.67
N SER A 211 -0.05 -7.99 -28.66
CA SER A 211 -0.94 -7.22 -29.52
C SER A 211 -1.82 -8.17 -30.34
N GLY A 212 -3.14 -7.94 -30.36
CA GLY A 212 -4.11 -8.71 -31.17
C GLY A 212 -4.83 -9.86 -30.46
N ALA A 213 -4.57 -10.15 -29.18
CA ALA A 213 -5.35 -11.12 -28.43
C ALA A 213 -6.71 -10.50 -28.01
N GLY A 214 -7.80 -11.05 -28.56
CA GLY A 214 -9.16 -10.74 -28.11
C GLY A 214 -9.38 -11.01 -26.63
N ILE A 215 -10.44 -10.40 -26.08
CA ILE A 215 -11.05 -10.56 -24.74
C ILE A 215 -10.27 -11.52 -23.82
N GLY A 216 -9.35 -10.96 -23.02
CA GLY A 216 -8.47 -11.70 -22.10
C GLY A 216 -7.00 -11.29 -22.25
N ILE A 217 -6.67 -10.06 -21.87
CA ILE A 217 -5.28 -9.55 -21.88
C ILE A 217 -4.58 -10.16 -20.67
N VAL A 218 -4.16 -11.42 -20.77
CA VAL A 218 -3.27 -12.04 -19.80
C VAL A 218 -1.84 -11.70 -20.24
N PRO A 219 -1.07 -10.93 -19.45
CA PRO A 219 0.35 -10.74 -19.71
C PRO A 219 1.05 -12.09 -19.76
N VAL A 220 2.10 -12.22 -20.56
CA VAL A 220 2.98 -13.40 -20.49
C VAL A 220 4.32 -12.94 -19.93
N VAL A 221 4.88 -13.70 -18.99
CA VAL A 221 6.26 -13.47 -18.54
C VAL A 221 7.16 -13.64 -19.74
N SER A 222 7.74 -12.54 -20.23
CA SER A 222 8.66 -12.58 -21.36
C SER A 222 10.06 -12.95 -20.90
N THR A 223 10.49 -12.45 -19.73
CA THR A 223 11.86 -12.64 -19.23
C THR A 223 11.96 -12.38 -17.73
N ARG A 224 12.85 -13.12 -17.05
CA ARG A 224 13.33 -12.85 -15.69
C ARG A 224 14.85 -12.70 -15.71
N ILE A 225 15.38 -11.66 -15.07
CA ILE A 225 16.81 -11.35 -15.05
C ILE A 225 17.23 -11.00 -13.64
N ARG A 226 18.28 -11.66 -13.15
CA ARG A 226 18.89 -11.29 -11.86
C ARG A 226 19.58 -9.93 -11.98
N LEU A 227 19.31 -9.05 -11.02
CA LEU A 227 19.95 -7.75 -10.93
C LEU A 227 21.25 -7.89 -10.14
N PRO A 228 22.42 -7.53 -10.72
CA PRO A 228 23.69 -7.61 -10.02
C PRO A 228 23.77 -6.57 -8.89
N ASP A 229 24.49 -6.90 -7.82
CA ASP A 229 24.95 -5.95 -6.78
C ASP A 229 23.88 -5.05 -6.14
N TRP A 230 22.62 -5.49 -6.17
CA TRP A 230 21.53 -4.74 -5.56
C TRP A 230 21.61 -4.82 -4.02
N LYS A 231 21.52 -3.65 -3.40
CA LYS A 231 21.39 -3.39 -1.97
C LYS A 231 20.37 -2.28 -1.83
N GLU A 232 19.44 -2.30 -0.89
CA GLU A 232 18.44 -1.23 -0.79
C GLU A 232 19.07 0.14 -0.43
N THR A 233 19.48 0.90 -1.45
CA THR A 233 20.09 2.24 -1.33
C THR A 233 19.38 3.22 -2.26
N PRO A 234 19.45 4.54 -2.06
CA PRO A 234 18.80 5.52 -2.94
C PRO A 234 19.32 5.56 -4.39
N GLY A 235 20.27 4.69 -4.76
CA GLY A 235 20.90 4.63 -6.07
C GLY A 235 20.16 3.82 -7.14
N TYR A 236 19.02 3.19 -6.85
CA TYR A 236 18.28 2.39 -7.83
C TYR A 236 17.21 3.20 -8.52
N ARG A 237 17.22 3.14 -9.85
CA ARG A 237 16.21 3.79 -10.68
C ARG A 237 15.93 2.93 -11.90
N ILE A 238 14.70 2.99 -12.38
CA ILE A 238 14.25 2.24 -13.55
C ILE A 238 13.38 3.15 -14.40
N ARG A 239 13.62 3.12 -15.71
CA ARG A 239 12.92 3.97 -16.66
C ARG A 239 12.90 3.31 -18.04
N TRP A 240 11.73 3.27 -18.66
CA TRP A 240 11.62 2.95 -20.09
C TRP A 240 12.12 4.10 -20.97
N SER A 241 12.63 3.79 -22.16
CA SER A 241 12.81 4.79 -23.22
C SER A 241 11.46 5.33 -23.68
N ALA A 242 11.45 6.53 -24.25
CA ALA A 242 10.23 7.20 -24.72
C ALA A 242 9.43 6.37 -25.74
N ASP A 243 10.13 5.62 -26.58
CA ASP A 243 9.57 4.72 -27.58
C ASP A 243 9.26 3.30 -27.04
N SER A 244 9.48 3.05 -25.74
CA SER A 244 9.35 1.74 -25.08
C SER A 244 10.28 0.62 -25.62
N SER A 245 11.29 0.95 -26.42
CA SER A 245 12.20 -0.04 -27.02
C SER A 245 13.30 -0.54 -26.08
N LEU A 246 13.64 0.25 -25.05
CA LEU A 246 14.68 -0.03 -24.08
C LEU A 246 14.16 0.21 -22.65
N LEU A 247 14.68 -0.57 -21.71
CA LEU A 247 14.51 -0.34 -20.28
C LEU A 247 15.87 -0.02 -19.67
N TYR A 248 16.01 1.16 -19.10
CA TYR A 248 17.19 1.58 -18.37
C TYR A 248 17.05 1.28 -16.89
N ILE A 249 18.08 0.70 -16.29
CA ILE A 249 18.14 0.38 -14.86
C ILE A 249 19.45 0.91 -14.31
N GLN A 250 19.37 1.90 -13.43
CA GLN A 250 20.50 2.37 -12.65
C GLN A 250 20.67 1.46 -11.43
N ILE A 251 21.88 0.94 -11.25
CA ILE A 251 22.32 0.21 -10.06
C ILE A 251 23.64 0.84 -9.64
N LEU A 252 23.65 1.51 -8.48
CA LEU A 252 24.81 2.22 -7.96
C LEU A 252 25.38 3.21 -9.00
N GLU A 253 26.62 2.98 -9.46
CA GLU A 253 27.37 3.80 -10.41
C GLU A 253 27.21 3.36 -11.87
N PHE A 254 26.37 2.34 -12.13
CA PHE A 254 26.19 1.79 -13.47
C PHE A 254 24.74 1.97 -13.94
N VAL A 255 24.60 2.25 -15.24
CA VAL A 255 23.30 2.15 -15.92
C VAL A 255 23.37 0.98 -16.88
N TYR A 256 22.40 0.09 -16.72
CA TYR A 256 22.15 -1.02 -17.62
C TYR A 256 21.00 -0.68 -18.56
N ALA A 257 21.05 -1.19 -19.78
CA ALA A 257 19.96 -1.18 -20.73
C ALA A 257 19.54 -2.62 -21.01
N PHE A 258 18.23 -2.81 -21.12
CA PHE A 258 17.61 -4.05 -21.56
C PHE A 258 16.80 -3.81 -22.82
N ARG A 259 16.92 -4.71 -23.80
CA ARG A 259 16.11 -4.73 -25.01
C ARG A 259 15.28 -6.01 -25.04
N GLY A 260 13.98 -5.88 -25.36
CA GLY A 260 13.06 -7.01 -25.47
C GLY A 260 13.63 -8.18 -26.29
N GLY A 261 13.49 -9.40 -25.77
CA GLY A 261 14.04 -10.62 -26.37
C GLY A 261 15.48 -10.98 -25.97
N GLN A 262 16.20 -10.09 -25.28
CA GLN A 262 17.48 -10.43 -24.66
C GLN A 262 17.28 -11.17 -23.33
N LYS A 263 18.30 -11.91 -22.88
CA LYS A 263 18.28 -12.62 -21.58
C LYS A 263 19.16 -11.96 -20.52
N THR A 264 19.90 -10.93 -20.89
CA THR A 264 20.94 -10.31 -20.05
C THR A 264 20.85 -8.79 -20.15
N LEU A 265 21.30 -8.11 -19.10
CA LEU A 265 21.48 -6.66 -19.08
C LEU A 265 22.80 -6.28 -19.78
N GLU A 266 22.78 -5.22 -20.57
CA GLU A 266 23.99 -4.64 -21.18
C GLU A 266 24.31 -3.29 -20.54
N THR A 267 25.58 -2.96 -20.31
CA THR A 267 25.94 -1.62 -19.81
C THR A 267 25.60 -0.56 -20.85
N ALA A 268 24.79 0.43 -20.45
CA ALA A 268 24.35 1.51 -21.31
C ALA A 268 25.48 2.54 -21.53
N LYS A 269 25.84 2.78 -22.79
CA LYS A 269 26.80 3.85 -23.16
C LYS A 269 26.20 5.25 -23.09
N ARG A 270 24.88 5.34 -23.23
CA ARG A 270 24.08 6.56 -23.21
C ARG A 270 22.72 6.25 -22.61
N PHE A 271 22.20 7.18 -21.83
CA PHE A 271 20.91 7.04 -21.17
C PHE A 271 20.27 8.42 -20.91
N PRO A 272 18.97 8.50 -20.64
CA PRO A 272 18.28 9.77 -20.41
C PRO A 272 18.79 10.51 -19.17
N LEU A 273 18.75 11.85 -19.22
CA LEU A 273 19.11 12.73 -18.09
C LEU A 273 18.25 12.49 -16.83
N CYS A 274 16.97 12.18 -17.03
CA CYS A 274 15.98 12.04 -15.96
C CYS A 274 15.57 10.57 -15.83
N PHE A 275 15.66 10.00 -14.64
CA PHE A 275 15.04 8.71 -14.32
C PHE A 275 13.77 8.86 -13.48
N SER A 276 13.49 10.09 -13.06
CA SER A 276 12.32 10.48 -12.29
C SER A 276 11.40 11.40 -13.12
N PRO A 277 10.08 11.35 -12.90
CA PRO A 277 9.45 10.23 -12.23
C PRO A 277 9.75 8.95 -13.02
N PRO A 278 9.78 7.77 -12.37
CA PRO A 278 9.62 6.53 -13.12
C PRO A 278 8.35 6.67 -13.96
N THR A 279 7.99 5.70 -14.76
CA THR A 279 6.58 5.60 -15.15
C THR A 279 5.72 5.22 -13.91
N SER A 280 5.85 5.95 -12.78
CA SER A 280 5.13 5.86 -11.51
C SER A 280 5.15 7.22 -10.79
N PHE A 281 4.14 7.45 -9.94
CA PHE A 281 3.83 8.77 -9.37
C PHE A 281 4.99 9.34 -8.54
N GLY A 282 5.18 10.66 -8.64
CA GLY A 282 5.87 11.47 -7.63
C GLY A 282 4.90 12.55 -7.14
N ALA A 283 5.03 13.00 -5.89
CA ALA A 283 4.13 13.97 -5.27
C ALA A 283 4.04 15.26 -6.11
N VAL A 284 2.94 15.45 -6.84
CA VAL A 284 2.61 16.74 -7.47
C VAL A 284 2.16 17.68 -6.36
N GLY A 285 2.94 18.73 -6.13
CA GLY A 285 2.76 19.68 -5.05
C GLY A 285 1.45 20.45 -5.17
N ILE A 286 0.45 20.07 -4.38
CA ILE A 286 -0.67 20.95 -4.04
C ILE A 286 -0.88 20.80 -2.54
N ALA A 287 -0.50 21.84 -1.80
CA ALA A 287 -0.82 21.95 -0.38
C ALA A 287 -2.34 21.78 -0.17
N PRO A 288 -2.78 21.13 0.91
CA PRO A 288 -4.19 21.11 1.27
C PRO A 288 -4.57 22.53 1.71
N SER A 289 -4.98 23.39 0.78
CA SER A 289 -5.52 24.70 1.13
C SER A 289 -6.89 24.89 0.50
N THR A 290 -7.78 25.41 1.35
CA THR A 290 -9.14 25.87 1.12
C THR A 290 -9.21 27.11 0.21
N GLU A 291 -8.19 27.36 -0.63
CA GLU A 291 -8.12 28.57 -1.46
C GLU A 291 -8.29 28.26 -2.95
N THR A 292 -9.14 29.06 -3.56
CA THR A 292 -9.80 28.88 -4.87
C THR A 292 -8.90 28.93 -6.11
N LYS A 293 -7.58 28.71 -5.99
CA LYS A 293 -6.67 28.53 -7.13
C LYS A 293 -5.38 27.86 -6.66
N SER A 294 -5.41 26.54 -6.50
CA SER A 294 -4.15 25.80 -6.45
C SER A 294 -3.52 25.83 -7.83
N THR A 295 -2.33 26.42 -7.95
CA THR A 295 -1.52 26.35 -9.16
C THR A 295 -0.98 24.93 -9.24
N ILE A 296 -1.63 24.08 -10.04
CA ILE A 296 -1.15 22.74 -10.33
C ILE A 296 0.19 22.88 -11.05
N GLU A 297 1.24 22.24 -10.52
CA GLU A 297 2.53 22.17 -11.22
C GLU A 297 2.34 21.57 -12.61
N PRO A 298 2.82 22.23 -13.67
CA PRO A 298 2.62 21.75 -15.04
C PRO A 298 3.23 20.35 -15.20
N PRO A 299 2.65 19.50 -16.08
CA PRO A 299 3.22 18.19 -16.35
C PRO A 299 4.67 18.34 -16.81
N PHE A 300 5.51 17.36 -16.45
CA PHE A 300 6.89 17.33 -16.92
C PHE A 300 6.92 17.45 -18.46
N ARG A 301 7.71 18.38 -18.99
CA ARG A 301 7.80 18.65 -20.45
C ARG A 301 8.18 17.35 -21.16
N ARG A 302 7.24 16.78 -21.94
CA ARG A 302 7.36 15.62 -22.84
C ARG A 302 8.37 14.56 -22.38
N PHE A 303 7.88 13.41 -21.92
CA PHE A 303 8.71 12.22 -21.69
C PHE A 303 9.62 11.97 -22.91
N SER A 304 10.92 12.25 -22.74
CA SER A 304 11.90 12.31 -23.82
C SER A 304 13.21 11.71 -23.33
N ASP A 305 13.86 10.95 -24.21
CA ASP A 305 15.19 10.39 -23.93
C ASP A 305 16.31 11.42 -24.12
N GLU A 306 15.96 12.61 -24.65
CA GLU A 306 16.88 13.73 -24.82
C GLU A 306 16.77 14.74 -23.66
N PRO A 307 17.91 15.32 -23.21
CA PRO A 307 19.26 15.02 -23.66
C PRO A 307 19.77 13.67 -23.10
N SER A 308 20.50 12.92 -23.93
CA SER A 308 21.19 11.71 -23.49
C SER A 308 22.53 12.06 -22.85
N ILE A 309 22.79 11.52 -21.68
CA ILE A 309 24.05 11.67 -20.93
C ILE A 309 24.88 10.38 -20.98
N ARG A 310 26.12 10.45 -20.48
CA ARG A 310 27.03 9.29 -20.43
C ARG A 310 27.49 8.95 -19.02
N SER A 311 27.47 9.90 -18.09
CA SER A 311 27.87 9.69 -16.70
C SER A 311 26.66 9.64 -15.76
N VAL A 312 26.68 8.72 -14.80
CA VAL A 312 25.68 8.62 -13.73
C VAL A 312 25.61 9.90 -12.88
N ASN A 313 26.74 10.60 -12.74
CA ASN A 313 26.82 11.86 -11.98
C ASN A 313 26.04 13.01 -12.66
N GLU A 314 25.71 12.88 -13.93
CA GLU A 314 24.91 13.86 -14.66
C GLU A 314 23.39 13.63 -14.46
N ILE A 315 22.97 12.49 -13.91
CA ILE A 315 21.55 12.17 -13.71
C ILE A 315 20.93 13.20 -12.76
N ARG A 316 19.81 13.79 -13.17
CA ARG A 316 19.08 14.78 -12.35
C ARG A 316 17.83 14.18 -11.73
N ASN A 317 17.45 14.71 -10.57
CA ASN A 317 16.09 14.55 -10.08
C ASN A 317 15.21 15.53 -10.86
N CYS A 318 14.23 14.99 -11.58
CA CYS A 318 13.34 15.76 -12.44
C CYS A 318 11.91 15.79 -11.89
N ASN A 319 11.75 15.48 -10.60
CA ASN A 319 10.53 15.80 -9.86
C ASN A 319 10.36 17.33 -9.80
N PRO A 320 9.14 17.84 -10.01
CA PRO A 320 8.84 19.26 -9.86
C PRO A 320 9.09 19.76 -8.43
#